data_AF-A0A1V2W319-F1
#
_entry.id   AF-A0A1V2W319-F1
#
_cell.length_a   1.000
_cell.length_b   1.000
_cell.length_c   1.000
_cell.angle_alpha   90.00
_cell.angle_beta   90.00
_cell.angle_gamma   90.00
#
_symmetry.space_group_name_H-M   'P 1'
#
loop_
_entity.id
_entity.type
_entity.pdbx_description
1 polymer ?
#
loop_
_entity_poly.entity_id
_entity_poly.type
_entity_poly.pdbx_seq_one_letter_code
_entity_poly.pdbx_strand_id
1 'polypeptide(L)'
;MNFDAQVKGESQVVARIGRIVPNVRNALVQRVQRLVIALQVHVVADKLSGQVLNVRTGRLRRSVNQGVTTTDTTITGVVSTPVEYAPAHEYGFQGVVTVKAHLRQVTVAWGKPLATPVNATVREHTMKMNLPEKSFLRSALADQREEILRGIREGAAEGAQK
;
A
#
# COMPACT_ATOMS: atom_id res chain seq x y z
N MET A 1 32.65 17.50 57.25
CA MET A 1 31.38 18.21 56.98
C MET A 1 30.63 17.37 55.97
N ASN A 2 29.51 16.77 56.36
CA ASN A 2 28.65 16.03 55.45
C ASN A 2 27.56 16.98 54.97
N PHE A 3 27.43 17.13 53.65
CA PHE A 3 26.35 17.88 53.03
C PHE A 3 25.29 16.87 52.60
N ASP A 4 24.14 16.88 53.27
CA ASP A 4 22.95 16.17 52.80
C ASP A 4 22.22 17.05 51.78
N ALA A 5 22.08 16.55 50.55
CA ALA A 5 21.32 17.18 49.49
C ALA A 5 20.13 16.30 49.12
N GLN A 6 18.91 16.85 49.19
CA GLN A 6 17.67 16.20 48.76
C GLN A 6 17.20 16.75 47.42
N VAL A 7 16.97 15.86 46.45
CA VAL A 7 16.35 16.21 45.16
C VAL A 7 14.85 16.40 45.38
N LYS A 8 14.37 17.65 45.33
CA LYS A 8 12.92 17.95 45.35
C LYS A 8 12.29 17.53 44.02
N GLY A 9 11.28 16.65 44.10
CA GLY A 9 10.45 16.29 42.93
C GLY A 9 10.91 15.07 42.13
N GLU A 10 11.84 14.25 42.65
CA GLU A 10 12.32 13.03 41.98
C GLU A 10 11.16 12.12 41.52
N SER A 11 10.17 11.88 42.38
CA SER A 11 8.99 11.07 42.06
C SER A 11 8.16 11.64 40.91
N GLN A 12 8.09 12.97 40.78
CA GLN A 12 7.38 13.64 39.69
C GLN A 12 8.15 13.54 38.37
N VAL A 13 9.48 13.63 38.41
CA VAL A 13 10.34 13.45 37.23
C VAL A 13 10.30 12.00 36.74
N VAL A 14 10.42 11.03 37.65
CA VAL A 14 10.30 9.59 37.33
C VAL A 14 8.94 9.27 36.73
N ALA A 15 7.85 9.78 37.32
CA ALA A 15 6.51 9.59 36.78
C ALA A 15 6.32 10.24 35.39
N ARG A 16 6.93 11.41 35.15
CA ARG A 16 6.89 12.08 33.85
C ARG A 16 7.66 11.30 32.79
N ILE A 17 8.89 10.89 33.09
CA ILE A 17 9.73 10.08 32.19
C ILE A 17 9.06 8.74 31.87
N GLY A 18 8.45 8.09 32.87
CA GLY A 18 7.72 6.84 32.69
C GLY A 18 6.51 6.95 31.73
N ARG A 19 5.94 8.15 31.56
CA ARG A 19 4.80 8.39 30.65
C ARG A 19 5.20 8.77 29.22
N ILE A 20 6.44 9.25 29.02
CA ILE A 20 6.91 9.68 27.69
C ILE A 20 6.85 8.54 26.68
N VAL A 21 7.38 7.36 27.03
CA VAL A 21 7.44 6.20 26.11
C VAL A 21 6.04 5.75 25.64
N PRO A 22 5.06 5.48 26.53
CA PRO A 22 3.72 5.11 26.08
C PRO A 22 3.01 6.24 25.32
N ASN A 23 3.24 7.51 25.68
CA ASN A 23 2.66 8.66 24.95
C ASN A 23 3.22 8.78 23.54
N VAL A 24 4.54 8.67 23.37
CA VAL A 24 5.22 8.63 22.07
C VAL A 24 4.72 7.46 21.23
N ARG A 25 4.62 6.26 21.82
CA ARG A 25 4.13 5.08 21.11
C ARG A 25 2.69 5.27 20.61
N ASN A 26 1.80 5.75 21.46
CA ASN A 26 0.40 6.01 21.09
C ASN A 26 0.28 7.07 19.99
N ALA A 27 1.06 8.17 20.10
CA ALA A 27 1.09 9.22 19.10
C ALA A 27 1.61 8.69 17.75
N LEU A 28 2.67 7.87 17.75
CA LEU A 28 3.21 7.22 16.56
C LEU A 28 2.21 6.28 15.91
N VAL A 29 1.48 5.45 16.68
CA VAL A 29 0.45 4.56 16.13
C VAL A 29 -0.64 5.36 15.42
N GLN A 30 -1.16 6.41 16.06
CA GLN A 30 -2.17 7.27 15.44
C GLN A 30 -1.64 7.98 14.19
N ARG A 31 -0.38 8.42 14.22
CA ARG A 31 0.24 9.10 13.08
C ARG A 31 0.45 8.16 11.90
N VAL A 32 0.96 6.95 12.15
CA VAL A 32 1.13 5.91 11.13
C VAL A 32 -0.23 5.51 10.53
N GLN A 33 -1.28 5.36 11.33
CA GLN A 33 -2.63 5.08 10.81
C GLN A 33 -3.08 6.14 9.79
N ARG A 34 -2.90 7.43 10.10
CA ARG A 34 -3.26 8.53 9.18
C ARG A 34 -2.39 8.53 7.92
N LEU A 35 -1.09 8.30 8.05
CA LEU A 35 -0.16 8.25 6.92
C LEU A 35 -0.48 7.09 5.98
N VAL A 36 -0.84 5.94 6.52
CA VAL A 36 -1.25 4.76 5.75
C VAL A 36 -2.55 5.03 4.99
N ILE A 37 -3.54 5.66 5.62
CA ILE A 37 -4.77 6.15 4.96
C ILE A 37 -4.44 7.07 3.79
N ALA A 38 -3.56 8.06 4.01
CA ALA A 38 -3.14 8.98 2.96
C ALA A 38 -2.43 8.25 1.81
N LEU A 39 -1.62 7.24 2.11
CA LEU A 39 -0.95 6.41 1.11
C LEU A 39 -1.91 5.56 0.28
N GLN A 40 -2.90 4.92 0.90
CA GLN A 40 -3.94 4.21 0.16
C GLN A 40 -4.71 5.15 -0.77
N VAL A 41 -5.07 6.33 -0.27
CA VAL A 41 -5.78 7.34 -1.08
C VAL A 41 -4.93 7.74 -2.29
N HIS A 42 -3.63 8.02 -2.10
CA HIS A 42 -2.73 8.38 -3.19
C HIS A 42 -2.56 7.25 -4.22
N VAL A 43 -2.43 6.00 -3.77
CA VAL A 43 -2.42 4.82 -4.65
C VAL A 43 -3.70 4.75 -5.49
N VAL A 44 -4.86 4.95 -4.89
CA VAL A 44 -6.15 4.80 -5.56
C VAL A 44 -6.47 5.98 -6.49
N ALA A 45 -6.31 7.21 -6.01
CA ALA A 45 -6.70 8.42 -6.71
C ALA A 45 -5.70 8.80 -7.80
N ASP A 46 -4.41 8.78 -7.49
CA ASP A 46 -3.39 9.31 -8.39
C ASP A 46 -2.81 8.21 -9.28
N LYS A 47 -2.39 7.09 -8.69
CA LYS A 47 -1.73 6.01 -9.47
C LYS A 47 -2.73 5.19 -10.27
N LEU A 48 -3.77 4.66 -9.63
CA LEU A 48 -4.70 3.70 -10.24
C LEU A 48 -5.87 4.33 -11.00
N SER A 49 -6.20 5.61 -10.78
CA SER A 49 -7.35 6.26 -11.45
C SER A 49 -6.96 7.23 -12.57
N GLY A 50 -5.69 7.64 -12.71
CA GLY A 50 -5.29 8.62 -13.72
C GLY A 50 -4.01 8.31 -14.49
N GLN A 51 -3.01 7.68 -13.87
CA GLN A 51 -1.65 7.73 -14.42
C GLN A 51 -1.13 6.40 -15.02
N VAL A 52 -1.56 5.24 -14.50
CA VAL A 52 -0.84 3.98 -14.74
C VAL A 52 -1.64 2.94 -15.56
N LEU A 53 -2.96 2.84 -15.35
CA LEU A 53 -3.80 1.79 -15.94
C LEU A 53 -5.05 2.33 -16.63
N ASN A 54 -5.35 1.79 -17.82
CA ASN A 54 -6.64 1.98 -18.50
C ASN A 54 -7.71 1.18 -17.74
N VAL A 55 -8.45 1.86 -16.86
CA VAL A 55 -9.43 1.24 -15.98
C VAL A 55 -10.60 0.66 -16.78
N ARG A 56 -10.76 -0.67 -16.76
CA ARG A 56 -11.94 -1.36 -17.34
C ARG A 56 -13.03 -1.63 -16.31
N THR A 57 -12.67 -2.31 -15.21
CA THR A 57 -13.62 -2.74 -14.17
C THR A 57 -13.34 -2.15 -12.80
N GLY A 58 -12.16 -1.53 -12.60
CA GLY A 58 -11.74 -0.97 -11.31
C GLY A 58 -11.56 -2.01 -10.19
N ARG A 59 -11.46 -3.32 -10.49
CA ARG A 59 -11.25 -4.37 -9.47
C ARG A 59 -9.98 -4.13 -8.65
N LEU A 60 -8.86 -3.83 -9.30
CA LEU A 60 -7.58 -3.58 -8.63
C LEU A 60 -7.69 -2.40 -7.65
N ARG A 61 -8.16 -1.25 -8.12
CA ARG A 61 -8.44 -0.06 -7.29
C ARG A 61 -9.26 -0.39 -6.04
N ARG A 62 -10.37 -1.09 -6.21
CA ARG A 62 -11.30 -1.41 -5.10
C ARG A 62 -10.74 -2.44 -4.11
N SER A 63 -9.68 -3.13 -4.49
CA SER A 63 -9.05 -4.18 -3.67
C SER A 63 -7.86 -3.69 -2.86
N VAL A 64 -7.43 -2.43 -3.05
CA VAL A 64 -6.33 -1.87 -2.27
C VAL A 64 -6.80 -1.67 -0.85
N ASN A 65 -6.16 -2.35 0.09
CA ASN A 65 -6.43 -2.30 1.51
C ASN A 65 -5.20 -1.81 2.25
N GLN A 66 -5.41 -1.48 3.52
CA GLN A 66 -4.35 -0.98 4.37
C GLN A 66 -4.49 -1.50 5.79
N GLY A 67 -3.39 -1.50 6.52
CA GLY A 67 -3.37 -1.93 7.91
C GLY A 67 -2.17 -1.37 8.66
N VAL A 68 -2.27 -1.37 9.98
CA VAL A 68 -1.15 -1.09 10.86
C VAL A 68 -0.96 -2.29 11.78
N THR A 69 0.23 -2.85 11.76
CA THR A 69 0.63 -3.94 12.65
C THR A 69 1.60 -3.38 13.67
N THR A 70 1.27 -3.55 14.95
CA THR A 70 2.10 -3.11 16.07
C THR A 70 2.67 -4.33 16.79
N THR A 71 3.95 -4.28 17.10
CA THR A 71 4.62 -5.15 18.06
C THR A 71 5.12 -4.29 19.22
N ASP A 72 5.83 -4.88 20.18
CA ASP A 72 6.42 -4.14 21.30
C ASP A 72 7.47 -3.12 20.88
N THR A 73 8.15 -3.37 19.77
CA THR A 73 9.30 -2.58 19.31
C THR A 73 9.07 -1.93 17.94
N THR A 74 8.09 -2.38 17.17
CA THR A 74 7.86 -1.92 15.80
C THR A 74 6.41 -1.52 15.55
N ILE A 75 6.25 -0.47 14.76
CA ILE A 75 4.96 -0.02 14.22
C ILE A 75 5.11 -0.05 12.70
N THR A 76 4.35 -0.91 12.03
CA THR A 76 4.44 -1.10 10.59
C THR A 76 3.12 -0.74 9.93
N GLY A 77 3.16 0.22 9.02
CA GLY A 77 2.05 0.55 8.12
C GLY A 77 2.17 -0.22 6.81
N VAL A 78 1.08 -0.84 6.36
CA VAL A 78 1.06 -1.66 5.13
C VAL A 78 -0.09 -1.21 4.24
N VAL A 79 0.18 -1.07 2.95
CA VAL A 79 -0.82 -0.91 1.88
C VAL A 79 -0.59 -2.04 0.87
N SER A 80 -1.64 -2.81 0.56
CA SER A 80 -1.51 -4.02 -0.26
C SER A 80 -2.79 -4.33 -1.04
N THR A 81 -2.72 -5.31 -1.94
CA THR A 81 -3.87 -5.82 -2.70
C THR A 81 -3.78 -7.35 -2.83
N PRO A 82 -4.89 -8.08 -2.69
CA PRO A 82 -4.93 -9.53 -2.88
C PRO A 82 -5.07 -9.95 -4.34
N VAL A 83 -5.07 -9.01 -5.28
CA VAL A 83 -5.36 -9.31 -6.69
C VAL A 83 -4.16 -9.99 -7.35
N GLU A 84 -4.38 -11.22 -7.85
CA GLU A 84 -3.33 -12.08 -8.42
C GLU A 84 -2.55 -11.46 -9.58
N TYR A 85 -3.19 -10.61 -10.40
CA TYR A 85 -2.54 -9.94 -11.52
C TYR A 85 -1.85 -8.63 -11.11
N ALA A 86 -1.96 -8.20 -9.85
CA ALA A 86 -1.37 -6.95 -9.38
C ALA A 86 0.17 -6.96 -9.42
N PRO A 87 0.88 -8.03 -9.01
CA PRO A 87 2.35 -8.08 -9.12
C PRO A 87 2.84 -7.94 -10.56
N ALA A 88 2.17 -8.58 -11.52
CA ALA A 88 2.53 -8.48 -12.93
C ALA A 88 2.39 -7.05 -13.47
N HIS A 89 1.43 -6.26 -12.96
CA HIS A 89 1.39 -4.83 -13.24
C HIS A 89 2.45 -4.05 -12.48
N GLU A 90 2.64 -4.30 -11.19
CA GLU A 90 3.57 -3.54 -10.32
C GLU A 90 5.03 -3.67 -10.75
N TYR A 91 5.44 -4.85 -11.24
CA TYR A 91 6.83 -5.17 -11.61
C TYR A 91 7.03 -5.39 -13.11
N GLY A 92 5.96 -5.41 -13.89
CA GLY A 92 6.00 -5.93 -15.25
C GLY A 92 6.07 -7.46 -15.29
N PHE A 93 5.93 -8.02 -16.49
CA PHE A 93 6.06 -9.46 -16.71
C PHE A 93 6.55 -9.73 -18.12
N GLN A 94 7.65 -10.49 -18.24
CA GLN A 94 8.15 -10.98 -19.51
C GLN A 94 8.36 -12.49 -19.41
N GLY A 95 7.59 -13.27 -20.17
CA GLY A 95 7.65 -14.71 -20.06
C GLY A 95 6.61 -15.42 -20.91
N VAL A 96 6.59 -16.75 -20.79
CA VAL A 96 5.58 -17.59 -21.43
C VAL A 96 4.48 -17.89 -20.42
N VAL A 97 3.23 -17.66 -20.81
CA VAL A 97 2.04 -17.97 -20.01
C VAL A 97 1.25 -19.07 -20.70
N THR A 98 0.81 -20.06 -19.94
CA THR A 98 -0.14 -21.08 -20.43
C THR A 98 -1.56 -20.58 -20.25
N VAL A 99 -2.27 -20.37 -21.36
CA VAL A 99 -3.67 -19.98 -21.38
C VAL A 99 -4.51 -21.24 -21.41
N LYS A 100 -5.25 -21.50 -20.32
CA LYS A 100 -6.17 -22.64 -20.22
C LYS A 100 -7.25 -22.58 -21.30
N ALA A 101 -7.72 -23.75 -21.72
CA ALA A 101 -8.83 -23.86 -22.65
C ALA A 101 -10.08 -23.14 -22.11
N HIS A 102 -10.76 -22.37 -22.96
CA HIS A 102 -11.95 -21.61 -22.57
C HIS A 102 -12.86 -21.34 -23.77
N LEU A 103 -14.12 -21.00 -23.49
CA LEU A 103 -15.05 -20.49 -24.49
C LEU A 103 -14.82 -18.99 -24.68
N ARG A 104 -14.71 -18.58 -25.93
CA ARG A 104 -14.61 -17.18 -26.33
C ARG A 104 -15.77 -16.83 -27.23
N GLN A 105 -16.46 -15.74 -26.90
CA GLN A 105 -17.42 -15.12 -27.81
C GLN A 105 -16.65 -14.36 -28.90
N VAL A 106 -16.84 -14.79 -30.15
CA VAL A 106 -16.23 -14.19 -31.33
C VAL A 106 -17.23 -13.24 -31.96
N THR A 107 -16.88 -11.96 -32.02
CA THR A 107 -17.70 -10.88 -32.60
C THR A 107 -17.21 -10.45 -33.98
N VAL A 108 -15.99 -10.82 -34.37
CA VAL A 108 -15.36 -10.46 -35.64
C VAL A 108 -14.70 -11.70 -36.22
N ALA A 109 -14.90 -11.94 -37.50
CA ALA A 109 -14.25 -13.01 -38.24
C ALA A 109 -13.76 -12.51 -39.60
N TRP A 110 -12.53 -12.87 -39.99
CA TRP A 110 -11.88 -12.37 -41.21
C TRP A 110 -11.90 -10.83 -41.34
N GLY A 111 -11.76 -10.13 -40.21
CA GLY A 111 -11.79 -8.67 -40.16
C GLY A 111 -13.17 -8.03 -40.32
N LYS A 112 -14.25 -8.82 -40.47
CA LYS A 112 -15.62 -8.31 -40.58
C LYS A 112 -16.43 -8.61 -39.31
N PRO A 113 -17.25 -7.67 -38.81
CA PRO A 113 -18.15 -7.93 -37.70
C PRO A 113 -19.18 -8.99 -38.10
N LEU A 114 -19.43 -9.95 -37.21
CA LEU A 114 -20.47 -10.96 -37.41
C LEU A 114 -21.83 -10.36 -37.02
N ALA A 115 -22.87 -10.66 -37.80
CA ALA A 115 -24.24 -10.24 -37.49
C ALA A 115 -24.74 -10.86 -36.17
N THR A 116 -24.37 -12.10 -35.92
CA THR A 116 -24.64 -12.81 -34.67
C THR A 116 -23.31 -13.33 -34.09
N PRO A 117 -22.94 -12.92 -32.86
CA PRO A 117 -21.76 -13.45 -32.20
C PRO A 117 -21.84 -14.96 -32.02
N VAL A 118 -20.72 -15.66 -32.17
CA VAL A 118 -20.63 -17.12 -32.02
C VAL A 118 -19.68 -17.50 -30.89
N ASN A 119 -19.98 -18.56 -30.15
CA ASN A 119 -19.08 -19.09 -29.12
C ASN A 119 -18.13 -20.11 -29.74
N ALA A 120 -16.82 -19.83 -29.69
CA ALA A 120 -15.77 -20.71 -30.16
C ALA A 120 -14.96 -21.27 -28.99
N THR A 121 -14.58 -22.54 -29.07
CA THR A 121 -13.69 -23.17 -28.09
C THR A 121 -12.24 -22.83 -28.44
N VAL A 122 -11.55 -22.14 -27.53
CA VAL A 122 -10.12 -21.90 -27.62
C VAL A 122 -9.41 -23.00 -26.85
N ARG A 123 -8.55 -23.76 -27.53
CA ARG A 123 -7.73 -24.81 -26.90
C ARG A 123 -6.64 -24.20 -26.02
N GLU A 124 -6.16 -24.98 -25.07
CA GLU A 124 -5.00 -24.60 -24.27
C GLU A 124 -3.80 -24.35 -25.18
N HIS A 125 -3.10 -23.25 -24.94
CA HIS A 125 -1.91 -22.88 -25.70
C HIS A 125 -1.00 -21.98 -24.86
N THR A 126 0.26 -21.89 -25.26
CA THR A 126 1.22 -20.98 -24.66
C THR A 126 1.28 -19.67 -25.44
N MET A 127 1.47 -18.57 -24.72
CA MET A 127 1.64 -17.23 -25.29
C MET A 127 2.86 -16.56 -24.67
N LYS A 128 3.71 -15.96 -25.51
CA LYS A 128 4.77 -15.07 -25.05
C LYS A 128 4.13 -13.74 -24.65
N MET A 129 4.14 -13.44 -23.36
CA MET A 129 3.61 -12.20 -22.80
C MET A 129 4.76 -11.23 -22.54
N ASN A 130 4.55 -9.98 -22.95
CA ASN A 130 5.42 -8.85 -22.63
C ASN A 130 4.54 -7.73 -22.07
N LEU A 131 4.50 -7.63 -20.75
CA LEU A 131 3.75 -6.65 -19.99
C LEU A 131 4.74 -5.65 -19.38
N PRO A 132 4.69 -4.36 -19.78
CA PRO A 132 5.57 -3.36 -19.19
C PRO A 132 5.21 -3.11 -17.72
N GLU A 133 6.23 -2.70 -16.95
CA GLU A 133 6.07 -2.29 -15.56
C GLU A 133 5.17 -1.06 -15.44
N LYS A 134 4.29 -1.12 -14.44
CA LYS A 134 3.26 -0.14 -14.13
C LYS A 134 3.17 0.01 -12.61
N SER A 135 4.28 0.46 -12.01
CA SER A 135 4.35 0.60 -10.55
C SER A 135 3.34 1.61 -10.03
N PHE A 136 2.51 1.18 -9.09
CA PHE A 136 1.50 1.97 -8.40
C PHE A 136 1.69 1.95 -6.88
N LEU A 137 2.28 0.90 -6.30
CA LEU A 137 2.59 0.87 -4.87
C LEU A 137 3.96 1.49 -4.57
N ARG A 138 5.02 1.05 -5.27
CA ARG A 138 6.38 1.54 -5.01
C ARG A 138 6.53 3.00 -5.40
N SER A 139 5.97 3.39 -6.55
CA SER A 139 5.95 4.79 -6.98
C SER A 139 5.18 5.69 -6.01
N ALA A 140 4.01 5.25 -5.51
CA ALA A 140 3.25 6.02 -4.50
C ALA A 140 4.02 6.18 -3.19
N LEU A 141 4.70 5.12 -2.73
CA LEU A 141 5.54 5.18 -1.54
C LEU A 141 6.73 6.13 -1.72
N ALA A 142 7.33 6.14 -2.92
CA ALA A 142 8.41 7.06 -3.25
C ALA A 142 7.94 8.52 -3.26
N ASP A 143 6.79 8.80 -3.86
CA ASP A 143 6.21 10.15 -3.94
C ASP A 143 5.91 10.73 -2.56
N GLN A 144 5.40 9.92 -1.64
CA GLN A 144 5.03 10.35 -0.28
C GLN A 144 6.14 10.17 0.77
N ARG A 145 7.34 9.72 0.38
CA ARG A 145 8.43 9.39 1.30
C ARG A 145 8.72 10.52 2.29
N GLU A 146 8.90 11.74 1.79
CA GLU A 146 9.26 12.88 2.63
C GLU A 146 8.14 13.28 3.59
N GLU A 147 6.89 13.21 3.13
CA GLU A 147 5.72 13.48 3.97
C GLU A 147 5.58 12.43 5.08
N ILE A 148 5.80 11.15 4.77
CA ILE A 148 5.78 10.07 5.76
C ILE A 148 6.87 10.27 6.81
N LEU A 149 8.11 10.54 6.38
CA LEU A 149 9.23 10.78 7.30
C LEU A 149 9.04 12.02 8.17
N ARG A 150 8.46 13.08 7.60
CA ARG A 150 8.09 14.28 8.36
C ARG A 150 6.99 13.95 9.38
N GLY A 151 5.94 13.27 8.94
CA GLY A 151 4.81 12.92 9.78
C GLY A 151 5.22 12.06 10.97
N ILE A 152 6.09 11.06 10.78
CA ILE A 152 6.62 10.22 11.86
C ILE A 152 7.39 11.06 12.90
N ARG A 153 8.25 11.99 12.43
CA ARG A 153 9.01 12.88 13.33
C ARG A 153 8.09 13.77 14.16
N GLU A 154 7.07 14.35 13.55
CA GLU A 154 6.05 15.15 14.24
C GLU A 154 5.29 14.32 15.28
N GLY A 155 4.86 13.11 14.92
CA GLY A 155 4.16 12.22 15.84
C GLY A 155 5.01 11.82 17.06
N ALA A 156 6.32 11.62 16.85
CA ALA A 156 7.25 11.36 17.96
C ALA A 156 7.40 12.60 18.87
N ALA A 157 7.55 13.79 18.28
CA ALA A 157 7.68 15.04 19.03
C ALA A 157 6.42 15.36 19.84
N GLU A 158 5.24 15.22 19.24
CA GLU A 158 3.94 15.42 19.92
C GLU A 158 3.78 14.49 21.11
N GLY A 159 4.15 13.22 20.97
CA GLY A 159 4.06 12.26 22.07
C GLY A 159 5.06 12.52 23.19
N ALA A 160 6.22 13.12 22.89
CA ALA A 160 7.21 13.48 23.90
C ALA A 160 6.82 14.73 24.71
N GLN A 161 5.97 15.59 24.14
CA GLN A 161 5.50 16.82 24.78
C GLN A 161 4.25 16.61 25.68
N LYS A 162 3.55 15.48 25.51
CA LYS A 162 2.40 15.07 26.34
C LYS A 162 2.84 14.41 27.64
#